data_AF-N9G7I5-F1
#
_entry.id   AF-N9G7I5-F1
#
_cell.length_a   1.000
_cell.length_b   1.000
_cell.length_c   1.000
_cell.angle_alpha   90.00
_cell.angle_beta   90.00
_cell.angle_gamma   90.00
#
_symmetry.space_group_name_H-M   'P 1'
#
loop_
_entity.id
_entity.type
_entity.pdbx_description
1 polymer ?
#
loop_
_entity_poly.entity_id
_entity_poly.type
_entity_poly.pdbx_seq_one_letter_code
_entity_poly.pdbx_strand_id
1 'polypeptide(L)'
;MLQRLDQWQQKQKGGTLIGAGLMDMIAALIVGPCMSAPLAGALIYVSQLNQPMLGASYLFVLGLGLGLPLFIAAVFGSHLLPKPGIWMDRLKFSFGFVMLALALYFARPLLPGILYLGLLGVVLITCSGYFLFKMLPHVHRSVSKIVLMLLSGLLVYAGGMQLYHVWSQVQVAHVKSRLEWQRVSTAAQLQQVLAKHPAQPVVIDVYADWCVACQPIEKEVIPRSDIQAALQNVVRIKLDLTHYHPSQDELLKEWQILGPPTFIFLNAAHQEQRELRLTGTFSATHLLGKLQQLQGEQP
;
A
#
# COMPACT_ATOMS: atom_id res chain seq x y z
N MET A 1 -0.85 38.88 -1.91
CA MET A 1 -2.09 38.17 -2.30
C MET A 1 -2.64 37.26 -1.20
N LEU A 2 -1.81 36.49 -0.48
CA LEU A 2 -2.23 35.66 0.66
C LEU A 2 -3.05 36.41 1.74
N GLN A 3 -2.69 37.65 2.08
CA GLN A 3 -3.44 38.45 3.06
C GLN A 3 -4.87 38.83 2.62
N ARG A 4 -5.15 38.91 1.31
CA ARG A 4 -6.51 39.19 0.79
C ARG A 4 -7.40 37.94 0.80
N LEU A 5 -6.81 36.75 0.64
CA LEU A 5 -7.50 35.47 0.76
C LEU A 5 -7.90 35.19 2.21
N ASP A 6 -7.00 35.46 3.17
CA ASP A 6 -7.28 35.30 4.60
C ASP A 6 -8.43 36.22 5.09
N GLN A 7 -8.47 37.47 4.61
CA GLN A 7 -9.55 38.42 4.95
C GLN A 7 -10.91 38.03 4.37
N TRP A 8 -10.93 37.32 3.23
CA TRP A 8 -12.17 36.79 2.65
C TRP A 8 -12.69 35.59 3.43
N GLN A 9 -11.79 34.72 3.88
CA GLN A 9 -12.13 33.56 4.70
C GLN A 9 -12.56 33.96 6.12
N GLN A 10 -11.97 35.02 6.70
CA GLN A 10 -12.38 35.59 7.99
C GLN A 10 -13.74 36.33 7.96
N LYS A 11 -14.25 36.69 6.77
CA LYS A 11 -15.57 37.32 6.63
C LYS A 11 -16.74 36.34 6.67
N GLN A 12 -16.50 35.02 6.62
CA GLN A 12 -17.53 34.05 6.99
C GLN A 12 -17.71 34.06 8.50
N LYS A 13 -18.68 34.87 8.97
CA LYS A 13 -19.14 34.89 10.36
C LYS A 13 -19.50 33.46 10.79
N GLY A 14 -18.75 32.92 11.76
CA GLY A 14 -19.14 31.73 12.50
C GLY A 14 -20.49 31.96 13.19
N GLY A 15 -21.42 31.01 13.02
CA GLY A 15 -22.74 31.06 13.66
C GLY A 15 -23.89 30.40 12.88
N THR A 16 -23.70 30.02 11.61
CA THR A 16 -24.70 29.28 10.83
C THR A 16 -24.45 27.77 10.89
N LEU A 17 -25.42 26.99 11.39
CA LEU A 17 -25.38 25.51 11.41
C LEU A 17 -24.98 24.91 10.05
N ILE A 18 -25.39 25.58 8.97
CA ILE A 18 -25.11 25.19 7.59
C ILE A 18 -23.61 25.28 7.27
N GLY A 19 -22.90 26.30 7.78
CA GLY A 19 -21.46 26.47 7.56
C GLY A 19 -20.62 25.44 8.32
N ALA A 20 -21.04 25.08 9.54
CA ALA A 20 -20.41 24.00 10.31
C ALA A 20 -20.58 22.65 9.61
N GLY A 21 -21.80 22.33 9.16
CA GLY A 21 -22.08 21.08 8.45
C GLY A 21 -21.29 20.93 7.14
N LEU A 22 -21.12 22.01 6.38
CA LEU A 22 -20.35 21.98 5.13
C LEU A 22 -18.85 21.73 5.37
N MET A 23 -18.29 22.32 6.44
CA MET A 23 -16.89 22.11 6.81
C MET A 23 -16.63 20.70 7.33
N ASP A 24 -17.55 20.16 8.14
CA ASP A 24 -17.48 18.76 8.60
C ASP A 24 -17.58 17.77 7.43
N MET A 25 -18.43 18.03 6.43
CA MET A 25 -18.55 17.16 5.25
C MET A 25 -17.24 17.11 4.44
N ILE A 26 -16.61 18.28 4.22
CA ILE A 26 -15.34 18.36 3.50
C ILE A 26 -14.21 17.69 4.31
N ALA A 27 -14.19 17.90 5.63
CA ALA A 27 -13.23 17.26 6.52
C ALA A 27 -13.40 15.73 6.53
N ALA A 28 -14.63 15.23 6.62
CA ALA A 28 -14.93 13.79 6.57
C ALA A 28 -14.51 13.18 5.23
N LEU A 29 -14.74 13.88 4.12
CA LEU A 29 -14.34 13.43 2.78
C LEU A 29 -12.81 13.30 2.66
N ILE A 30 -12.05 14.26 3.23
CA ILE A 30 -10.58 14.26 3.22
C ILE A 30 -9.99 13.24 4.20
N VAL A 31 -10.67 12.97 5.32
CA VAL A 31 -10.22 11.99 6.33
C VAL A 31 -10.63 10.56 5.97
N GLY A 32 -11.64 10.37 5.11
CA GLY A 32 -12.10 9.07 4.62
C GLY A 32 -11.00 8.10 4.15
N PRO A 33 -10.01 8.53 3.34
CA PRO A 33 -8.88 7.68 2.93
C PRO A 33 -8.05 7.15 4.11
N CYS A 34 -7.91 7.92 5.19
CA CYS A 34 -7.12 7.57 6.38
C CYS A 34 -7.79 6.50 7.25
N MET A 35 -9.13 6.43 7.24
CA MET A 35 -9.90 5.48 8.06
C MET A 35 -10.17 4.15 7.36
N SER A 36 -9.77 4.02 6.09
CA SER A 36 -10.01 2.82 5.26
C SER A 36 -9.36 1.55 5.81
N ALA A 37 -8.11 1.62 6.32
CA ALA A 37 -7.40 0.45 6.85
C ALA A 37 -8.01 -0.09 8.17
N PRO A 38 -8.33 0.75 9.19
CA PRO A 38 -9.07 0.31 10.36
C PRO A 38 -10.45 -0.28 10.02
N LEU A 39 -11.18 0.35 9.09
CA LEU A 39 -12.48 -0.14 8.63
C LEU A 39 -12.39 -1.50 7.95
N ALA A 40 -11.39 -1.71 7.08
CA ALA A 40 -11.15 -2.99 6.44
C ALA A 40 -10.84 -4.10 7.46
N GLY A 41 -10.02 -3.80 8.48
CA GLY A 41 -9.76 -4.72 9.59
C GLY A 41 -11.01 -5.08 10.39
N ALA A 42 -11.87 -4.10 10.69
CA ALA A 42 -13.14 -4.32 11.36
C ALA A 42 -14.11 -5.15 10.51
N LEU A 43 -14.20 -4.89 9.19
CA LEU A 43 -15.06 -5.63 8.27
C LEU A 43 -14.63 -7.10 8.14
N ILE A 44 -13.33 -7.37 8.07
CA ILE A 44 -12.81 -8.75 8.06
C ILE A 44 -13.19 -9.46 9.37
N TYR A 45 -13.08 -8.78 10.51
CA TYR A 45 -13.48 -9.37 11.79
C TYR A 45 -15.00 -9.62 11.89
N VAL A 46 -15.82 -8.71 11.37
CA VAL A 46 -17.29 -8.86 11.33
C VAL A 46 -17.71 -10.00 10.41
N SER A 47 -16.99 -10.26 9.32
CA SER A 47 -17.31 -11.38 8.42
C SER A 47 -17.17 -12.77 9.06
N GLN A 48 -16.47 -12.88 10.19
CA GLN A 48 -16.33 -14.12 10.96
C GLN A 48 -17.42 -14.29 12.02
N LEU A 49 -18.20 -13.24 12.31
CA LEU A 49 -19.24 -13.23 13.34
C LEU A 49 -20.62 -13.51 12.72
N ASN A 50 -21.28 -14.57 13.17
CA ASN A 50 -22.59 -14.99 12.68
C ASN A 50 -23.78 -14.18 13.26
N GLN A 51 -23.50 -13.12 14.04
CA GLN A 51 -24.53 -12.33 14.74
C GLN A 51 -24.46 -10.83 14.35
N PRO A 52 -25.50 -10.30 13.68
CA PRO A 52 -25.49 -8.91 13.17
C PRO A 52 -25.50 -7.84 14.29
N MET A 53 -26.00 -8.20 15.47
CA MET A 53 -26.07 -7.28 16.62
C MET A 53 -24.69 -6.90 17.19
N LEU A 54 -23.72 -7.83 17.13
CA LEU A 54 -22.35 -7.56 17.60
C LEU A 54 -21.60 -6.66 16.63
N GLY A 55 -21.78 -6.83 15.31
CA GLY A 55 -21.21 -5.92 14.32
C GLY A 55 -21.69 -4.48 14.52
N ALA A 56 -22.98 -4.29 14.76
CA ALA A 56 -23.55 -2.96 15.01
C ALA A 56 -22.95 -2.28 16.24
N SER A 57 -22.72 -2.99 17.34
CA SER A 57 -22.13 -2.40 18.55
C SER A 57 -20.66 -2.03 18.37
N TYR A 58 -19.85 -2.81 17.65
CA TYR A 58 -18.46 -2.46 17.35
C TYR A 58 -18.35 -1.22 16.45
N LEU A 59 -19.17 -1.13 15.39
CA LEU A 59 -19.22 0.07 14.55
C LEU A 59 -19.70 1.29 15.34
N PHE A 60 -20.65 1.11 16.26
CA PHE A 60 -21.16 2.19 17.12
C PHE A 60 -20.08 2.70 18.10
N VAL A 61 -19.33 1.80 18.74
CA VAL A 61 -18.23 2.15 19.65
C VAL A 61 -17.08 2.82 18.89
N LEU A 62 -16.77 2.37 17.67
CA LEU A 62 -15.73 2.99 16.84
C LEU A 62 -16.14 4.40 16.38
N GLY A 63 -17.40 4.57 15.97
CA GLY A 63 -17.97 5.88 15.65
C GLY A 63 -17.96 6.83 16.85
N LEU A 64 -18.36 6.35 18.03
CA LEU A 64 -18.27 7.10 19.28
C LEU A 64 -16.81 7.44 19.64
N GLY A 65 -15.87 6.51 19.47
CA GLY A 65 -14.46 6.71 19.79
C GLY A 65 -13.79 7.80 18.95
N LEU A 66 -14.17 7.94 17.68
CA LEU A 66 -13.65 9.00 16.80
C LEU A 66 -14.41 10.33 16.97
N GLY A 67 -15.71 10.29 17.26
CA GLY A 67 -16.53 11.49 17.47
C GLY A 67 -16.31 12.17 18.83
N LEU A 68 -16.03 11.39 19.88
CA LEU A 68 -15.89 11.90 21.25
C LEU A 68 -14.73 12.90 21.41
N PRO A 69 -13.52 12.68 20.86
CA PRO A 69 -12.43 13.65 20.94
C PRO A 69 -12.75 14.95 20.19
N LEU A 70 -13.41 14.86 19.03
CA LEU A 70 -13.85 16.02 18.25
C LEU A 70 -14.93 16.81 18.98
N PHE A 71 -15.89 16.12 19.60
CA PHE A 71 -16.94 16.74 20.40
C PHE A 71 -16.38 17.43 21.65
N ILE A 72 -15.47 16.77 22.37
CA ILE A 72 -14.75 17.36 23.51
C ILE A 72 -13.95 18.58 23.06
N ALA A 73 -13.23 18.49 21.95
CA ALA A 73 -12.46 19.61 21.41
C ALA A 73 -13.36 20.78 20.95
N ALA A 74 -14.55 20.52 20.41
CA ALA A 74 -15.51 21.55 20.02
C ALA A 74 -16.12 22.27 21.23
N VAL A 75 -16.49 21.52 22.27
CA VAL A 75 -17.10 22.07 23.50
C VAL A 75 -16.05 22.83 24.34
N PHE A 76 -14.88 22.23 24.56
CA PHE A 76 -13.80 22.85 25.36
C PHE A 76 -12.94 23.83 24.56
N GLY A 77 -12.98 23.79 23.23
CA GLY A 77 -12.17 24.65 22.37
C GLY A 77 -12.40 26.14 22.65
N SER A 78 -13.64 26.55 22.92
CA SER A 78 -13.97 27.94 23.22
C SER A 78 -13.29 28.51 24.48
N HIS A 79 -12.95 27.65 25.44
CA HIS A 79 -12.34 28.04 26.71
C HIS A 79 -10.84 27.71 26.81
N LEU A 80 -10.35 26.77 25.97
CA LEU A 80 -8.95 26.32 25.97
C LEU A 80 -8.11 26.89 24.81
N LEU A 81 -8.71 27.50 23.79
CA LEU A 81 -7.97 28.04 22.64
C LEU A 81 -7.45 29.46 22.94
N PRO A 82 -6.13 29.65 23.13
CA PRO A 82 -5.54 30.98 23.20
C PRO A 82 -5.74 31.71 21.85
N LYS A 83 -5.75 33.04 21.88
CA LYS A 83 -5.97 33.89 20.69
C LYS A 83 -5.23 33.34 19.46
N PRO A 84 -5.89 33.28 18.28
CA PRO A 84 -5.28 32.76 17.07
C PRO A 84 -3.98 33.52 16.79
N GLY A 85 -2.88 32.78 16.85
CA GLY A 85 -1.52 33.28 16.72
C GLY A 85 -0.60 32.17 16.21
N ILE A 86 0.69 32.26 16.52
CA ILE A 86 1.75 31.38 16.00
C ILE A 86 1.49 29.88 16.26
N TRP A 87 0.67 29.54 17.26
CA TRP A 87 0.28 28.17 17.58
C TRP A 87 -0.66 27.53 16.54
N MET A 88 -1.59 28.30 15.94
CA MET A 88 -2.54 27.77 14.96
C MET A 88 -1.87 27.42 13.64
N ASP A 89 -0.89 28.23 13.23
CA ASP A 89 -0.03 27.90 12.09
C ASP A 89 0.70 26.57 12.33
N ARG A 90 1.27 26.38 13.53
CA ARG A 90 1.99 25.15 13.89
C ARG A 90 1.10 23.92 13.80
N LEU A 91 -0.16 24.02 14.23
CA LEU A 91 -1.13 22.92 14.14
C LEU A 91 -1.49 22.59 12.68
N LYS A 92 -1.78 23.61 11.86
CA LYS A 92 -2.05 23.44 10.41
C LYS A 92 -0.89 22.74 9.69
N PHE A 93 0.36 23.14 9.98
CA PHE A 93 1.53 22.50 9.36
C PHE A 93 1.73 21.06 9.84
N SER A 94 1.50 20.77 11.13
CA SER A 94 1.58 19.41 11.66
C SER A 94 0.58 18.47 10.99
N PHE A 95 -0.68 18.89 10.86
CA PHE A 95 -1.72 18.10 10.18
C PHE A 95 -1.43 17.90 8.69
N GLY A 96 -0.89 18.93 8.01
CA GLY A 96 -0.45 18.81 6.63
C GLY A 96 0.66 17.76 6.45
N PHE A 97 1.59 17.68 7.39
CA PHE A 97 2.68 16.70 7.33
C PHE A 97 2.21 15.26 7.55
N VAL A 98 1.26 15.06 8.48
CA VAL A 98 0.63 13.75 8.70
C VAL A 98 -0.14 13.32 7.45
N MET A 99 -0.91 14.22 6.82
CA MET A 99 -1.62 13.93 5.57
C MET A 99 -0.66 13.58 4.42
N LEU A 100 0.45 14.29 4.29
CA LEU A 100 1.48 13.99 3.29
C LEU A 100 2.15 12.63 3.54
N ALA A 101 2.47 12.31 4.79
CA ALA A 101 3.04 11.02 5.17
C ALA A 101 2.09 9.85 4.85
N LEU A 102 0.79 10.05 5.07
CA LEU A 102 -0.23 9.06 4.73
C LEU A 102 -0.40 8.89 3.22
N ALA A 103 -0.40 10.00 2.48
CA ALA A 103 -0.46 9.96 1.01
C ALA A 103 0.75 9.20 0.43
N LEU A 104 1.94 9.41 0.99
CA LEU A 104 3.12 8.62 0.64
C LEU A 104 2.90 7.14 0.97
N TYR A 105 2.42 6.81 2.18
CA TYR A 105 2.17 5.42 2.57
C TYR A 105 1.25 4.69 1.57
N PHE A 106 0.17 5.34 1.12
CA PHE A 106 -0.74 4.79 0.10
C PHE A 106 -0.14 4.71 -1.31
N ALA A 107 0.89 5.51 -1.62
CA ALA A 107 1.59 5.42 -2.90
C ALA A 107 2.55 4.22 -2.98
N ARG A 108 2.88 3.60 -1.83
CA ARG A 108 3.81 2.46 -1.74
C ARG A 108 3.45 1.25 -2.61
N PRO A 109 2.17 0.86 -2.78
CA PRO A 109 1.80 -0.25 -3.64
C PRO A 109 1.81 0.09 -5.14
N LEU A 110 1.68 1.38 -5.51
CA LEU A 110 1.54 1.83 -6.89
C LEU A 110 2.86 2.22 -7.57
N LEU A 111 3.97 2.39 -6.83
CA LEU A 111 5.25 2.82 -7.42
C LEU A 111 6.37 1.76 -7.28
N PRO A 112 7.26 1.64 -8.28
CA PRO A 112 8.49 0.86 -8.17
C PRO A 112 9.35 1.44 -7.02
N GLY A 113 9.96 0.56 -6.22
CA GLY A 113 10.57 0.92 -4.93
C GLY A 113 11.55 2.09 -4.98
N ILE A 114 12.27 2.27 -6.08
CA ILE A 114 13.20 3.38 -6.31
C ILE A 114 12.53 4.76 -6.35
N LEU A 115 11.39 4.89 -7.04
CA LEU A 115 10.66 6.16 -7.12
C LEU A 115 10.04 6.50 -5.76
N TYR A 116 9.54 5.51 -5.03
CA TYR A 116 9.02 5.68 -3.67
C TYR A 116 10.09 6.21 -2.70
N LEU A 117 11.28 5.62 -2.72
CA LEU A 117 12.41 6.02 -1.88
C LEU A 117 12.94 7.42 -2.24
N GLY A 118 12.97 7.77 -3.53
CA GLY A 118 13.33 9.11 -3.99
C GLY A 118 12.34 10.18 -3.55
N LEU A 119 11.03 9.92 -3.69
CA LEU A 119 9.97 10.87 -3.34
C LEU A 119 9.89 11.08 -1.82
N LEU A 120 10.11 10.04 -1.03
CA LEU A 120 10.20 10.10 0.43
C LEU A 120 11.43 10.91 0.89
N GLY A 121 12.56 10.76 0.21
CA GLY A 121 13.76 11.57 0.43
C GLY A 121 13.54 13.06 0.15
N VAL A 122 12.91 13.41 -0.97
CA VAL A 122 12.59 14.82 -1.33
C VAL A 122 11.63 15.44 -0.32
N VAL A 123 10.61 14.70 0.13
CA VAL A 123 9.66 15.18 1.14
C VAL A 123 10.34 15.41 2.50
N LEU A 124 11.21 14.49 2.94
CA LEU A 124 11.98 14.66 4.18
C LEU A 124 12.94 15.86 4.12
N ILE A 125 13.61 16.06 2.99
CA ILE A 125 14.54 17.20 2.78
C ILE A 125 13.76 18.52 2.75
N THR A 126 12.63 18.58 2.06
CA THR A 126 11.78 19.78 1.97
C THR A 126 11.19 20.13 3.34
N CYS A 127 10.78 19.11 4.11
CA CYS A 127 10.29 19.31 5.47
C CYS A 127 11.39 19.82 6.42
N SER A 128 12.55 19.17 6.39
CA SER A 128 13.71 19.55 7.20
C SER A 128 14.17 20.98 6.91
N GLY A 129 14.27 21.33 5.62
CA GLY A 129 14.65 22.68 5.18
C GLY A 129 13.64 23.76 5.61
N TYR A 130 12.34 23.48 5.50
CA TYR A 130 11.30 24.43 5.90
C TYR A 130 11.21 24.60 7.43
N PHE A 131 11.35 23.51 8.20
CA PHE A 131 11.39 23.58 9.67
C PHE A 131 12.59 24.39 10.16
N LEU A 132 13.76 24.20 9.54
CA LEU A 132 14.97 24.96 9.84
C LEU A 132 14.79 26.45 9.53
N PHE A 133 14.23 26.78 8.36
CA PHE A 133 14.06 28.17 7.92
C PHE A 133 13.05 28.96 8.76
N LYS A 134 11.99 28.30 9.25
CA LYS A 134 10.91 28.95 10.00
C LYS A 134 11.09 28.94 11.53
N MET A 135 11.78 27.96 12.12
CA MET A 135 12.04 27.90 13.58
C MET A 135 13.34 28.61 14.03
N LEU A 136 14.33 28.80 13.16
CA LEU A 136 15.57 29.51 13.53
C LEU A 136 15.38 30.93 14.11
N PRO A 137 14.46 31.77 13.60
CA PRO A 137 14.37 33.15 14.04
C PRO A 137 13.54 33.37 15.32
N HIS A 138 12.81 32.37 15.83
CA HIS A 138 11.90 32.53 16.99
C HIS A 138 12.36 31.83 18.29
N VAL A 139 13.51 31.14 18.27
CA VAL A 139 14.05 30.45 19.45
C VAL A 139 15.24 31.23 20.01
N HIS A 140 15.10 31.79 21.20
CA HIS A 140 16.14 32.63 21.84
C HIS A 140 17.18 31.81 22.64
N ARG A 141 16.95 30.51 22.84
CA ARG A 141 17.79 29.62 23.68
C ARG A 141 18.65 28.69 22.81
N SER A 142 19.98 28.82 22.87
CA SER A 142 20.92 28.10 22.01
C SER A 142 20.82 26.58 22.08
N VAL A 143 20.43 26.01 23.23
CA VAL A 143 20.26 24.55 23.40
C VAL A 143 19.16 23.99 22.50
N SER A 144 18.04 24.71 22.36
CA SER A 144 16.93 24.26 21.49
C SER A 144 17.27 24.39 20.01
N LYS A 145 18.14 25.34 19.62
CA LYS A 145 18.65 25.42 18.25
C LYS A 145 19.56 24.23 17.92
N ILE A 146 20.46 23.86 18.84
CA ILE A 146 21.38 22.73 18.66
C ILE A 146 20.61 21.41 18.56
N VAL A 147 19.61 21.19 19.42
CA VAL A 147 18.75 19.99 19.36
C VAL A 147 17.97 19.94 18.05
N LEU A 148 17.40 21.07 17.59
CA LEU A 148 16.68 21.13 16.32
C LEU A 148 17.60 20.83 15.12
N MET A 149 18.82 21.35 15.15
CA MET A 149 19.82 21.17 14.09
C MET A 149 20.35 19.73 14.04
N LEU A 150 20.56 19.10 15.20
CA LEU A 150 20.89 17.68 15.32
C LEU A 150 19.76 16.79 14.79
N LEU A 151 18.51 17.08 15.14
CA LEU A 151 17.35 16.29 14.71
C LEU A 151 17.13 16.42 13.20
N SER A 152 17.30 17.62 12.63
CA SER A 152 17.30 17.83 11.18
C SER A 152 18.48 17.14 10.47
N GLY A 153 19.66 17.14 11.09
CA GLY A 153 20.84 16.48 10.55
C GLY A 153 20.68 14.96 10.52
N LEU A 154 20.06 14.39 11.57
CA LEU A 154 19.75 12.96 11.65
C LEU A 154 18.74 12.53 10.59
N LEU A 155 17.73 13.37 10.31
CA LEU A 155 16.74 13.15 9.25
C LEU A 155 17.37 13.22 7.85
N VAL A 156 18.31 14.15 7.63
CA VAL A 156 19.06 14.25 6.35
C VAL A 156 20.02 13.07 6.17
N TYR A 157 20.71 12.66 7.24
CA TYR A 157 21.58 11.49 7.22
C TYR A 157 20.80 10.21 6.94
N ALA A 158 19.65 10.02 7.59
CA ALA A 158 18.75 8.90 7.31
C ALA A 158 18.25 8.92 5.86
N GLY A 159 17.85 10.10 5.33
CA GLY A 159 17.46 10.26 3.93
C GLY A 159 18.60 9.96 2.93
N GLY A 160 19.83 10.37 3.24
CA GLY A 160 21.02 10.10 2.43
C GLY A 160 21.42 8.63 2.41
N MET A 161 21.40 7.97 3.57
CA MET A 161 21.60 6.52 3.69
C MET A 161 20.56 5.73 2.89
N GLN A 162 19.31 6.18 2.90
CA GLN A 162 18.23 5.57 2.13
C GLN A 162 18.46 5.68 0.61
N LEU A 163 19.01 6.82 0.15
CA LEU A 163 19.38 7.06 -1.24
C LEU A 163 20.57 6.19 -1.69
N TYR A 164 21.54 5.98 -0.81
CA TYR A 164 22.71 5.12 -1.07
C TYR A 164 22.30 3.64 -1.24
N HIS A 165 21.38 3.15 -0.41
CA HIS A 165 20.84 1.80 -0.54
C HIS A 165 20.05 1.58 -1.84
N VAL A 166 19.34 2.60 -2.30
CA VAL A 166 18.69 2.58 -3.63
C VAL A 166 19.72 2.44 -4.74
N TRP A 167 20.79 3.22 -4.67
CA TRP A 167 21.84 3.22 -5.69
C TRP A 167 22.58 1.86 -5.76
N SER A 168 22.83 1.22 -4.63
CA SER A 168 23.44 -0.11 -4.59
C SER A 168 22.49 -1.22 -5.09
N GLN A 169 21.18 -1.12 -4.84
CA GLN A 169 20.20 -2.07 -5.38
C GLN A 169 20.04 -1.98 -6.90
N VAL A 170 20.21 -0.79 -7.49
CA VAL A 170 20.17 -0.60 -8.95
C VAL A 170 21.36 -1.30 -9.63
N GLN A 171 22.54 -1.30 -9.00
CA GLN A 171 23.73 -1.99 -9.53
C GLN A 171 23.64 -3.52 -9.41
N VAL A 172 22.96 -4.05 -8.38
CA VAL A 172 22.84 -5.51 -8.15
C VAL A 172 21.70 -6.14 -8.96
N ALA A 173 20.74 -5.36 -9.46
CA ALA A 173 19.61 -5.85 -10.25
C ALA A 173 20.01 -6.42 -11.64
N HIS A 174 21.24 -6.19 -12.12
CA HIS A 174 21.70 -6.62 -13.44
C HIS A 174 22.43 -7.97 -13.51
N VAL A 175 22.67 -8.68 -12.39
CA VAL A 175 23.51 -9.91 -12.41
C VAL A 175 22.79 -11.21 -12.02
N LYS A 176 21.57 -11.17 -11.48
CA LYS A 176 20.75 -12.39 -11.34
C LYS A 176 19.82 -12.53 -12.53
N SER A 177 20.19 -13.42 -13.46
CA SER A 177 19.31 -13.99 -14.49
C SER A 177 18.06 -14.58 -13.82
N ARG A 178 17.04 -13.76 -13.62
CA ARG A 178 15.71 -14.21 -13.19
C ARG A 178 15.10 -14.95 -14.37
N LEU A 179 14.59 -16.15 -14.11
CA LEU A 179 13.87 -16.91 -15.12
C LEU A 179 12.70 -16.07 -15.65
N GLU A 180 12.60 -15.98 -16.97
CA GLU A 180 11.57 -15.19 -17.64
C GLU A 180 10.20 -15.87 -17.46
N TRP A 181 9.19 -15.05 -17.15
CA TRP A 181 7.79 -15.43 -17.07
C TRP A 181 7.09 -14.97 -18.34
N GLN A 182 6.43 -15.90 -19.04
CA GLN A 182 5.69 -15.57 -20.25
C GLN A 182 4.34 -14.96 -19.87
N ARG A 183 4.16 -13.67 -20.13
CA ARG A 183 2.90 -12.96 -19.86
C ARG A 183 1.88 -13.25 -20.94
N VAL A 184 0.67 -13.63 -20.52
CA VAL A 184 -0.49 -13.84 -21.38
C VAL A 184 -1.70 -13.13 -20.75
N SER A 185 -2.55 -12.54 -21.58
CA SER A 185 -3.74 -11.82 -21.11
C SER A 185 -5.04 -12.41 -21.65
N THR A 186 -4.98 -13.37 -22.57
CA THR A 186 -6.16 -13.97 -23.21
C THR A 186 -6.10 -15.49 -23.22
N ALA A 187 -7.26 -16.14 -23.29
CA ALA A 187 -7.36 -17.60 -23.35
C ALA A 187 -6.65 -18.17 -24.59
N ALA A 188 -6.77 -17.50 -25.75
CA ALA A 188 -6.10 -17.90 -26.98
C ALA A 188 -4.57 -17.86 -26.86
N GLN A 189 -4.02 -16.80 -26.25
CA GLN A 189 -2.57 -16.71 -25.98
C GLN A 189 -2.11 -17.81 -25.02
N LEU A 190 -2.89 -18.09 -23.98
CA LEU A 190 -2.57 -19.16 -23.04
C LEU A 190 -2.53 -20.52 -23.75
N GLN A 191 -3.55 -20.85 -24.53
CA GLN A 191 -3.58 -22.10 -25.31
C GLN A 191 -2.43 -22.18 -26.31
N GLN A 192 -2.06 -21.07 -26.95
CA GLN A 192 -0.93 -21.02 -27.87
C GLN A 192 0.40 -21.30 -27.16
N VAL A 193 0.59 -20.77 -25.94
CA VAL A 193 1.79 -21.05 -25.13
C VAL A 193 1.83 -22.50 -24.69
N LEU A 194 0.71 -23.05 -24.21
CA LEU A 194 0.62 -24.47 -23.84
C LEU A 194 0.95 -25.37 -25.04
N ALA A 195 0.44 -25.04 -26.23
CA ALA A 195 0.74 -25.80 -27.45
C ALA A 195 2.23 -25.77 -27.86
N LYS A 196 2.97 -24.72 -27.51
CA LYS A 196 4.43 -24.62 -27.81
C LYS A 196 5.28 -25.51 -26.91
N HIS A 197 4.77 -25.91 -25.75
CA HIS A 197 5.51 -26.69 -24.76
C HIS A 197 4.82 -28.04 -24.49
N PRO A 198 4.71 -28.93 -25.48
CA PRO A 198 4.11 -30.25 -25.27
C PRO A 198 4.96 -31.06 -24.28
N ALA A 199 4.29 -31.79 -23.38
CA ALA A 199 4.92 -32.71 -22.42
C ALA A 199 5.81 -32.05 -21.35
N GLN A 200 5.62 -30.76 -21.04
CA GLN A 200 6.32 -30.09 -19.93
C GLN A 200 5.34 -29.68 -18.83
N PRO A 201 5.71 -29.78 -17.54
CA PRO A 201 4.90 -29.24 -16.45
C PRO A 201 4.83 -27.71 -16.58
N VAL A 202 3.67 -27.15 -16.24
CA VAL A 202 3.40 -25.71 -16.38
C VAL A 202 2.93 -25.15 -15.04
N VAL A 203 3.49 -24.01 -14.66
CA VAL A 203 3.02 -23.19 -13.54
C VAL A 203 2.40 -21.92 -14.12
N ILE A 204 1.16 -21.66 -13.74
CA ILE A 204 0.43 -20.46 -14.13
C ILE A 204 0.23 -19.62 -12.87
N ASP A 205 0.84 -18.44 -12.86
CA ASP A 205 0.60 -17.39 -11.86
C ASP A 205 -0.53 -16.48 -12.36
N VAL A 206 -1.69 -16.54 -11.71
CA VAL A 206 -2.82 -15.65 -11.96
C VAL A 206 -2.61 -14.37 -11.15
N TYR A 207 -2.30 -13.29 -11.87
CA TYR A 207 -1.79 -12.04 -11.31
C TYR A 207 -2.61 -10.83 -11.76
N ALA A 208 -2.60 -9.77 -10.95
CA ALA A 208 -3.02 -8.43 -11.38
C ALA A 208 -2.27 -7.33 -10.61
N ASP A 209 -2.06 -6.16 -11.23
CA ASP A 209 -1.39 -5.02 -10.57
C ASP A 209 -2.18 -4.47 -9.37
N TRP A 210 -3.51 -4.55 -9.43
CA TRP A 210 -4.41 -4.12 -8.36
C TRP A 210 -4.47 -5.10 -7.17
N CYS A 211 -3.85 -6.27 -7.29
CA CYS A 211 -3.86 -7.31 -6.27
C CYS A 211 -2.76 -7.07 -5.22
N VAL A 212 -3.14 -6.52 -4.06
CA VAL A 212 -2.20 -6.28 -2.95
C VAL A 212 -1.58 -7.59 -2.41
N ALA A 213 -2.37 -8.66 -2.35
CA ALA A 213 -1.92 -9.97 -1.89
C ALA A 213 -0.91 -10.65 -2.83
N CYS A 214 -0.80 -10.19 -4.09
CA CYS A 214 0.15 -10.71 -5.06
C CYS A 214 1.55 -10.12 -4.86
N GLN A 215 1.66 -8.92 -4.27
CA GLN A 215 2.93 -8.21 -4.16
C GLN A 215 4.00 -8.92 -3.30
N PRO A 216 3.67 -9.52 -2.14
CA PRO A 216 4.66 -10.28 -1.36
C PRO A 216 5.20 -11.49 -2.12
N ILE A 217 4.36 -12.16 -2.90
CA ILE A 217 4.77 -13.33 -3.70
C ILE A 217 5.79 -12.90 -4.77
N GLU A 218 5.50 -11.82 -5.49
CA GLU A 218 6.39 -11.26 -6.52
C GLU A 218 7.74 -10.77 -5.99
N LYS A 219 7.73 -10.12 -4.82
CA LYS A 219 8.91 -9.42 -4.29
C LYS A 219 9.76 -10.31 -3.39
N GLU A 220 9.14 -11.26 -2.68
CA GLU A 220 9.81 -12.02 -1.62
C GLU A 220 9.84 -13.54 -1.89
N VAL A 221 8.87 -14.09 -2.64
CA VAL A 221 8.77 -15.54 -2.86
C VAL A 221 9.43 -15.95 -4.18
N ILE A 222 8.91 -15.49 -5.32
CA ILE A 222 9.40 -15.87 -6.66
C ILE A 222 10.90 -15.58 -6.86
N PRO A 223 11.48 -14.47 -6.39
CA PRO A 223 12.90 -14.16 -6.63
C PRO A 223 13.88 -15.01 -5.82
N ARG A 224 13.43 -15.82 -4.86
CA ARG A 224 14.33 -16.63 -4.05
C ARG A 224 15.04 -17.68 -4.89
N SER A 225 16.30 -17.95 -4.57
CA SER A 225 17.16 -18.84 -5.36
C SER A 225 16.70 -20.30 -5.35
N ASP A 226 16.11 -20.75 -4.24
CA ASP A 226 15.54 -22.10 -4.09
C ASP A 226 14.33 -22.31 -5.04
N ILE A 227 13.42 -21.33 -5.11
CA ILE A 227 12.29 -21.36 -6.04
C ILE A 227 12.74 -21.20 -7.49
N GLN A 228 13.68 -20.30 -7.75
CA GLN A 228 14.25 -20.14 -9.09
C GLN A 228 14.90 -21.45 -9.58
N ALA A 229 15.56 -22.21 -8.70
CA ALA A 229 16.12 -23.52 -9.07
C ALA A 229 15.01 -24.54 -9.41
N ALA A 230 13.97 -24.64 -8.57
CA ALA A 230 12.84 -25.56 -8.81
C ALA A 230 12.07 -25.23 -10.11
N LEU A 231 11.99 -23.95 -10.47
CA LEU A 231 11.28 -23.48 -11.65
C LEU A 231 12.06 -23.63 -12.97
N GLN A 232 13.32 -24.08 -12.98
CA GLN A 232 14.14 -24.15 -14.21
C GLN A 232 13.52 -25.06 -15.27
N ASN A 233 13.02 -26.23 -14.85
CA ASN A 233 12.48 -27.27 -15.74
C ASN A 233 10.94 -27.20 -15.88
N VAL A 234 10.34 -26.06 -15.53
CA VAL A 234 8.90 -25.85 -15.55
C VAL A 234 8.58 -24.64 -16.42
N VAL A 235 7.55 -24.75 -17.26
CA VAL A 235 7.08 -23.61 -18.06
C VAL A 235 6.39 -22.63 -17.13
N ARG A 236 6.82 -21.36 -17.15
CA ARG A 236 6.32 -20.30 -16.27
C ARG A 236 5.45 -19.35 -17.06
N ILE A 237 4.16 -19.38 -16.81
CA ILE A 237 3.18 -18.52 -17.46
C ILE A 237 2.61 -17.57 -16.40
N LYS A 238 2.46 -16.31 -16.78
CA LYS A 238 1.79 -15.31 -15.96
C LYS A 238 0.51 -14.88 -16.66
N LEU A 239 -0.62 -15.25 -16.10
CA LEU A 239 -1.94 -14.84 -16.57
C LEU A 239 -2.27 -13.48 -15.96
N ASP A 240 -2.17 -12.43 -16.77
CA ASP A 240 -2.36 -11.05 -16.35
C ASP A 240 -3.83 -10.62 -16.50
N LEU A 241 -4.47 -10.38 -15.35
CA LEU A 241 -5.85 -9.90 -15.21
C LEU A 241 -5.92 -8.39 -14.88
N THR A 242 -4.83 -7.64 -15.10
CA THR A 242 -4.80 -6.19 -14.86
C THR A 242 -5.78 -5.46 -15.76
N HIS A 243 -5.86 -5.86 -17.03
CA HIS A 243 -6.83 -5.36 -17.99
C HIS A 243 -7.89 -6.43 -18.27
N TYR A 244 -9.15 -6.06 -18.02
CA TYR A 244 -10.30 -6.93 -18.24
C TYR A 244 -10.43 -7.31 -19.72
N HIS A 245 -10.64 -8.60 -19.98
CA HIS A 245 -10.97 -9.12 -21.30
C HIS A 245 -12.05 -10.21 -21.20
N PRO A 246 -13.08 -10.26 -22.08
CA PRO A 246 -14.19 -11.21 -21.96
C PRO A 246 -13.75 -12.69 -21.91
N SER A 247 -12.72 -13.05 -22.67
CA SER A 247 -12.18 -14.42 -22.67
C SER A 247 -11.56 -14.84 -21.33
N GLN A 248 -11.19 -13.89 -20.47
CA GLN A 248 -10.66 -14.19 -19.14
C GLN A 248 -11.78 -14.71 -18.23
N ASP A 249 -12.98 -14.13 -18.31
CA ASP A 249 -14.13 -14.55 -17.48
C ASP A 249 -14.53 -16.00 -17.74
N GLU A 250 -14.52 -16.42 -19.01
CA GLU A 250 -14.79 -17.79 -19.40
C GLU A 250 -13.74 -18.74 -18.83
N LEU A 251 -12.46 -18.39 -18.95
CA LEU A 251 -11.35 -19.18 -18.44
C LEU A 251 -11.37 -19.29 -16.90
N LEU A 252 -11.65 -18.17 -16.21
CA LEU A 252 -11.77 -18.15 -14.75
C LEU A 252 -12.94 -18.99 -14.27
N LYS A 253 -14.07 -19.00 -14.98
CA LYS A 253 -15.22 -19.85 -14.67
C LYS A 253 -14.94 -21.32 -14.91
N GLU A 254 -14.33 -21.66 -16.05
CA GLU A 254 -13.97 -23.03 -16.42
C GLU A 254 -13.02 -23.65 -15.39
N TRP A 255 -12.00 -22.88 -14.98
CA TRP A 255 -11.02 -23.30 -14.00
C TRP A 255 -11.46 -23.03 -12.55
N GLN A 256 -12.67 -22.49 -12.32
CA GLN A 256 -13.20 -22.18 -11.00
C GLN A 256 -12.22 -21.34 -10.14
N ILE A 257 -11.68 -20.27 -10.74
CA ILE A 257 -10.76 -19.34 -10.10
C ILE A 257 -11.58 -18.14 -9.63
N LEU A 258 -11.55 -17.87 -8.32
CA LEU A 258 -12.28 -16.74 -7.72
C LEU A 258 -11.56 -15.40 -7.92
N GLY A 259 -10.24 -15.43 -8.15
CA GLY A 259 -9.43 -14.24 -8.40
C GLY A 259 -7.94 -14.44 -8.07
N PRO A 260 -7.12 -13.41 -8.30
CA PRO A 260 -5.71 -13.41 -7.90
C PRO A 260 -5.53 -13.17 -6.39
N PRO A 261 -4.42 -13.62 -5.76
CA PRO A 261 -3.39 -14.48 -6.32
C PRO A 261 -3.85 -15.94 -6.33
N THR A 262 -3.73 -16.59 -7.48
CA THR A 262 -3.96 -18.04 -7.62
C THR A 262 -2.83 -18.64 -8.45
N PHE A 263 -2.16 -19.65 -7.91
CA PHE A 263 -1.16 -20.44 -8.62
C PHE A 263 -1.75 -21.78 -9.03
N ILE A 264 -1.64 -22.08 -10.31
CA ILE A 264 -2.18 -23.30 -10.92
C ILE A 264 -1.02 -24.11 -11.46
N PHE A 265 -1.09 -25.43 -11.25
CA PHE A 265 -0.07 -26.37 -11.65
C PHE A 265 -0.69 -27.35 -12.65
N LEU A 266 -0.12 -27.41 -13.85
CA LEU A 266 -0.49 -28.38 -14.88
C LEU A 266 0.61 -29.44 -14.97
N ASN A 267 0.20 -30.70 -15.06
CA ASN A 267 1.14 -31.79 -15.33
C ASN A 267 1.63 -31.75 -16.79
N ALA A 268 2.52 -32.67 -17.18
CA ALA A 268 3.03 -32.77 -18.55
C ALA A 268 1.92 -33.03 -19.61
N ALA A 269 0.75 -33.54 -19.21
CA ALA A 269 -0.41 -33.70 -20.07
C ALA A 269 -1.31 -32.43 -20.14
N HIS A 270 -0.85 -31.30 -19.59
CA HIS A 270 -1.61 -30.06 -19.42
C HIS A 270 -2.92 -30.22 -18.63
N GLN A 271 -3.02 -31.26 -17.80
CA GLN A 271 -4.15 -31.44 -16.89
C GLN A 271 -3.85 -30.77 -15.56
N GLU A 272 -4.82 -29.98 -15.09
CA GLU A 272 -4.71 -29.30 -13.82
C GLU A 272 -4.63 -30.28 -12.64
N GLN A 273 -3.61 -30.08 -11.80
CA GLN A 273 -3.49 -30.75 -10.50
C GLN A 273 -4.15 -29.89 -9.42
N ARG A 274 -5.48 -30.03 -9.26
CA ARG A 274 -6.27 -29.17 -8.35
C ARG A 274 -5.79 -29.22 -6.89
N GLU A 275 -5.23 -30.34 -6.45
CA GLU A 275 -4.68 -30.50 -5.08
C GLU A 275 -3.39 -29.72 -4.84
N LEU A 276 -2.69 -29.34 -5.92
CA LEU A 276 -1.47 -28.54 -5.85
C LEU A 276 -1.77 -27.04 -5.90
N ARG A 277 -2.98 -26.64 -6.30
CA ARG A 277 -3.39 -25.24 -6.44
C ARG A 277 -3.16 -24.47 -5.13
N LEU A 278 -2.57 -23.29 -5.25
CA LEU A 278 -2.39 -22.36 -4.12
C LEU A 278 -3.24 -21.12 -4.34
N THR A 279 -4.07 -20.77 -3.36
CA THR A 279 -4.93 -19.58 -3.38
C THR A 279 -4.63 -18.70 -2.19
N GLY A 280 -4.60 -17.38 -2.39
CA GLY A 280 -4.26 -16.43 -1.34
C GLY A 280 -2.75 -16.31 -1.10
N THR A 281 -2.36 -15.70 0.02
CA THR A 281 -0.95 -15.49 0.35
C THR A 281 -0.32 -16.77 0.91
N PHE A 282 0.82 -17.18 0.35
CA PHE A 282 1.56 -18.36 0.79
C PHE A 282 3.06 -18.06 0.94
N SER A 283 3.77 -18.89 1.68
CA SER A 283 5.22 -18.78 1.88
C SER A 283 6.00 -19.52 0.79
N ALA A 284 7.30 -19.22 0.71
CA ALA A 284 8.21 -19.89 -0.21
C ALA A 284 8.32 -21.41 0.01
N THR A 285 8.26 -21.87 1.25
CA THR A 285 8.31 -23.30 1.59
C THR A 285 7.10 -24.06 1.07
N HIS A 286 5.91 -23.45 1.15
CA HIS A 286 4.68 -24.03 0.59
C HIS A 286 4.76 -24.15 -0.93
N LEU A 287 5.21 -23.10 -1.63
CA LEU A 287 5.37 -23.14 -3.08
C LEU A 287 6.38 -24.21 -3.51
N LEU A 288 7.53 -24.28 -2.83
CA LEU A 288 8.58 -25.25 -3.13
C LEU A 288 8.09 -26.68 -2.95
N GLY A 289 7.37 -26.98 -1.87
CA GLY A 289 6.79 -28.31 -1.66
C GLY A 289 5.79 -28.72 -2.75
N LYS A 290 4.99 -27.77 -3.27
CA LYS A 290 4.07 -28.03 -4.40
C LYS A 290 4.81 -28.24 -5.72
N LEU A 291 5.90 -27.52 -5.97
CA LEU A 291 6.73 -27.69 -7.17
C LEU A 291 7.42 -29.06 -7.19
N GLN A 292 7.95 -29.52 -6.06
CA GLN A 292 8.54 -30.86 -5.94
C GLN A 292 7.50 -31.96 -6.17
N GLN A 293 6.30 -31.82 -5.59
CA GLN A 293 5.18 -32.73 -5.84
C GLN A 293 4.80 -32.79 -7.33
N LEU A 294 4.83 -31.67 -8.04
CA LEU A 294 4.55 -31.62 -9.49
C LEU A 294 5.62 -32.34 -10.31
N GLN A 295 6.88 -32.27 -9.90
CA GLN A 295 8.03 -32.87 -10.59
C GLN A 295 8.20 -34.37 -10.26
N GLY A 296 7.41 -34.92 -9.33
CA GLY A 296 7.51 -36.31 -8.91
C GLY A 296 8.73 -36.61 -8.03
N GLU A 297 9.45 -35.57 -7.59
CA GLU A 297 10.45 -35.68 -6.54
C GLU A 297 9.71 -35.75 -5.20
N GLN A 298 9.47 -36.98 -4.73
CA GLN A 298 9.01 -37.18 -3.35
C GLN A 298 10.11 -36.69 -2.38
N PRO A 299 9.76 -35.93 -1.32
CA PRO A 299 10.71 -35.44 -0.33
C PRO A 299 11.38 -36.56 0.46
#